data_AF-L0HKE8-F1
#
_entry.id   AF-L0HKE8-F1
#
_cell.length_a   1.000
_cell.length_b   1.000
_cell.length_c   1.000
_cell.angle_alpha   90.00
_cell.angle_beta   90.00
_cell.angle_gamma   90.00
#
_symmetry.space_group_name_H-M   'P 1'
#
loop_
_entity.id
_entity.type
_entity.pdbx_description
1 polymer ?
#
loop_
_entity_poly.entity_id
_entity_poly.type
_entity_poly.pdbx_seq_one_letter_code
_entity_poly.pdbx_strand_id
1 'polypeptide(L)'
;MHWYPLSGKDAVLLLLVFVMSGIFSRVQPYFVAPSLIPFTYAFFLFLLMLAYFPLARPKDPLALGKFLALLLGAIYAVMIVLVEIIGRHNYSWGSVVVLAGAVLSPLVAAGIYHLFFGRRPPR
;
A
#
# COMPACT_ATOMS: atom_id res chain seq x y z
N MET A 1 9.15 -11.58 -13.93
CA MET A 1 8.16 -10.51 -13.65
C MET A 1 8.34 -9.43 -14.71
N HIS A 2 7.33 -9.12 -15.51
CA HIS A 2 7.38 -7.98 -16.42
C HIS A 2 7.28 -6.69 -15.59
N TRP A 3 8.26 -5.79 -15.73
CA TRP A 3 8.26 -4.47 -15.10
C TRP A 3 7.05 -3.69 -15.62
N TYR A 4 6.19 -3.18 -14.74
CA TYR A 4 5.06 -2.33 -15.15
C TYR A 4 5.59 -0.90 -15.38
N PRO A 5 5.62 -0.39 -16.62
CA PRO A 5 6.12 0.95 -16.88
C PRO A 5 5.12 1.97 -16.31
N LEU A 6 5.48 2.57 -15.17
CA LEU A 6 4.73 3.68 -14.60
C LEU A 6 4.80 4.88 -15.54
N SER A 7 3.65 5.42 -15.95
CA SER A 7 3.65 6.72 -16.62
C SER A 7 4.06 7.81 -15.62
N GLY A 8 4.56 8.95 -16.10
CA GLY A 8 4.91 10.07 -15.22
C GLY A 8 3.74 10.52 -14.33
N LYS A 9 2.50 10.42 -14.82
CA LYS A 9 1.29 10.72 -14.05
C LYS A 9 1.03 9.71 -12.93
N ASP A 10 1.24 8.42 -13.21
CA ASP A 10 1.06 7.35 -12.23
C ASP A 10 2.11 7.42 -11.13
N ALA A 11 3.34 7.83 -11.47
CA ALA A 11 4.41 8.05 -10.51
C ALA A 11 4.10 9.23 -9.56
N VAL A 12 3.55 10.33 -10.08
CA VAL A 12 3.11 11.47 -9.25
C VAL A 12 1.97 11.06 -8.31
N LEU A 13 0.98 10.31 -8.81
CA LEU A 13 -0.10 9.77 -7.98
C LEU A 13 0.42 8.82 -6.89
N LEU A 14 1.37 7.95 -7.25
CA LEU A 14 2.02 7.05 -6.30
C LEU A 14 2.75 7.83 -5.21
N LEU A 15 3.51 8.86 -5.59
CA LEU A 15 4.22 9.72 -4.65
C LEU A 15 3.25 10.43 -3.70
N LEU A 16 2.10 10.88 -4.21
CA LEU A 16 1.05 11.44 -3.38
C LEU A 16 0.49 10.41 -2.38
N VAL A 17 0.27 9.17 -2.80
CA VAL A 17 -0.13 8.07 -1.91
C VAL A 17 0.91 7.84 -0.81
N PHE A 18 2.21 7.86 -1.15
CA PHE A 18 3.29 7.75 -0.16
C PHE A 18 3.29 8.92 0.84
N VAL A 19 3.16 10.16 0.36
CA VAL A 19 3.10 11.36 1.21
C VAL A 19 1.91 11.30 2.16
N MET A 20 0.72 10.98 1.65
CA MET A 20 -0.49 10.83 2.46
C MET A 20 -0.34 9.74 3.52
N SER A 21 0.24 8.60 3.15
CA SER A 21 0.55 7.50 4.07
C SER A 21 1.56 7.91 5.14
N GLY A 22 2.57 8.70 4.79
CA GLY A 22 3.57 9.23 5.71
C GLY A 22 3.00 10.28 6.69
N ILE A 23 2.09 11.14 6.23
CA ILE A 23 1.39 12.08 7.10
C ILE A 23 0.48 11.30 8.06
N PHE A 24 -0.31 10.37 7.53
CA PHE A 24 -1.23 9.57 8.35
C PHE A 24 -0.50 8.78 9.43
N SER A 25 0.65 8.17 9.14
CA SER A 25 1.43 7.42 10.13
C SER A 25 1.88 8.28 11.32
N ARG A 26 2.17 9.56 11.09
CA ARG A 26 2.54 10.52 12.15
C ARG A 26 1.34 11.09 12.89
N VAL A 27 0.18 11.20 12.22
CA VAL A 27 -1.01 11.87 12.77
C VAL A 27 -1.90 10.89 13.54
N GLN A 28 -2.07 9.65 13.07
CA GLN A 28 -2.96 8.68 13.71
C GLN A 28 -2.71 8.43 15.21
N PRO A 29 -1.47 8.47 15.76
CA PRO A 29 -1.25 8.20 17.19
C PRO A 29 -1.89 9.25 18.11
N TYR A 30 -2.22 10.44 17.60
CA TYR A 30 -2.93 11.46 18.36
C TYR A 30 -4.43 11.18 18.51
N PHE A 31 -4.98 10.28 17.70
CA PHE A 31 -6.42 10.00 17.65
C PHE A 31 -6.78 8.54 17.93
N VAL A 32 -5.81 7.62 17.83
CA VAL A 32 -6.04 6.18 17.87
C VAL A 32 -5.24 5.56 19.01
N ALA A 33 -5.88 4.66 19.76
CA ALA A 33 -5.22 3.90 20.82
C ALA A 33 -4.02 3.09 20.28
N PRO A 34 -2.90 2.98 21.02
CA PRO A 34 -1.68 2.35 20.53
C PRO A 34 -1.85 0.93 19.95
N SER A 35 -2.75 0.13 20.52
CA SER A 35 -3.04 -1.23 20.06
C SER A 35 -3.77 -1.27 18.71
N LEU A 36 -4.47 -0.20 18.33
CA LEU A 36 -5.24 -0.12 17.08
C LEU A 36 -4.45 0.51 15.93
N ILE A 37 -3.37 1.24 16.22
CA ILE A 37 -2.51 1.94 15.23
C ILE A 37 -2.10 1.05 14.05
N PRO A 38 -1.65 -0.21 14.25
CA PRO A 38 -1.25 -1.06 13.13
C PRO A 38 -2.41 -1.37 12.16
N PHE A 39 -3.59 -1.61 12.72
CA PHE A 39 -4.79 -1.93 11.95
C PHE A 39 -5.33 -0.71 11.22
N THR A 40 -5.38 0.46 11.87
CA THR A 40 -5.83 1.69 11.23
C THR A 40 -4.89 2.10 10.10
N TYR A 41 -3.59 1.88 10.26
CA TYR A 41 -2.61 2.12 9.20
C TYR A 41 -2.83 1.18 8.00
N ALA A 42 -2.94 -0.12 8.24
CA ALA A 42 -3.19 -1.11 7.19
C ALA A 42 -4.50 -0.82 6.45
N PHE A 43 -5.56 -0.47 7.20
CA PHE A 43 -6.86 -0.12 6.63
C PHE A 43 -6.82 1.17 5.82
N PHE A 44 -6.13 2.20 6.31
CA PHE A 44 -5.94 3.44 5.56
C PHE A 44 -5.19 3.21 4.24
N LEU A 45 -4.14 2.38 4.28
CA LEU A 45 -3.36 2.02 3.10
C LEU A 45 -4.22 1.24 2.09
N PHE A 46 -5.10 0.35 2.57
CA PHE A 46 -6.11 -0.31 1.73
C PHE A 46 -7.06 0.69 1.06
N LEU A 47 -7.62 1.64 1.80
CA LEU A 47 -8.50 2.68 1.23
C LEU A 47 -7.77 3.55 0.19
N LEU A 48 -6.51 3.91 0.45
CA LEU A 48 -5.69 4.64 -0.50
C LEU A 48 -5.47 3.85 -1.79
N MET A 49 -5.14 2.56 -1.68
CA MET A 49 -5.01 1.70 -2.85
C MET A 49 -6.33 1.61 -3.62
N LEU A 50 -7.45 1.42 -2.90
CA LEU A 50 -8.78 1.33 -3.50
C LEU A 50 -9.14 2.60 -4.29
N ALA A 51 -8.75 3.78 -3.81
CA ALA A 51 -8.90 5.04 -4.54
C ALA A 51 -7.90 5.21 -5.70
N TYR A 52 -6.66 4.75 -5.52
CA TYR A 52 -5.58 4.87 -6.50
C TYR A 52 -5.89 4.14 -7.82
N PHE A 53 -6.42 2.91 -7.78
CA PHE A 53 -6.69 2.11 -8.99
C PHE A 53 -7.64 2.80 -10.00
N PRO A 54 -8.81 3.32 -9.56
CA PRO A 54 -9.69 4.12 -10.42
C PRO A 54 -9.08 5.42 -10.96
N LEU A 55 -8.17 6.04 -10.22
CA LEU A 55 -7.48 7.27 -10.60
C LEU A 55 -6.41 7.01 -11.67
N ALA A 56 -5.57 5.99 -11.45
CA ALA A 56 -4.50 5.59 -12.36
C ALA A 56 -5.04 4.90 -13.64
N ARG A 57 -6.22 4.27 -13.57
CA ARG A 57 -6.85 3.51 -14.66
C ARG A 57 -5.86 2.58 -15.38
N PRO A 58 -5.20 1.68 -14.65
CA PRO A 58 -4.18 0.82 -15.25
C PRO A 58 -4.78 -0.10 -16.32
N LYS A 59 -4.03 -0.31 -17.40
CA LYS A 59 -4.39 -1.26 -18.46
C LYS A 59 -4.43 -2.70 -17.91
N ASP A 60 -3.48 -3.03 -17.04
CA ASP A 60 -3.44 -4.30 -16.32
C ASP A 60 -3.39 -4.03 -14.80
N PRO A 61 -4.55 -3.98 -14.12
CA PRO A 61 -4.61 -3.71 -12.69
C PRO A 61 -3.94 -4.80 -11.86
N LEU A 62 -3.97 -6.05 -12.30
CA LEU A 62 -3.41 -7.16 -11.53
C LEU A 62 -1.87 -7.13 -11.57
N ALA A 63 -1.29 -6.79 -12.72
CA ALA A 63 0.15 -6.56 -12.82
C ALA A 63 0.60 -5.38 -11.95
N LEU A 64 -0.12 -4.26 -11.99
CA LEU A 64 0.19 -3.10 -11.15
C LEU A 64 0.03 -3.44 -9.65
N GLY A 65 -1.03 -4.16 -9.26
CA GLY A 65 -1.24 -4.60 -7.88
C GLY A 65 -0.11 -5.48 -7.35
N LYS A 66 0.37 -6.42 -8.15
CA LYS A 66 1.53 -7.26 -7.79
C LYS A 66 2.81 -6.44 -7.65
N PHE A 67 3.03 -5.50 -8.56
CA PHE A 67 4.18 -4.59 -8.50
C PHE A 67 4.14 -3.75 -7.23
N LEU A 68 2.99 -3.15 -6.91
CA LEU A 68 2.81 -2.34 -5.70
C LEU A 68 2.94 -3.17 -4.42
N ALA A 69 2.41 -4.39 -4.40
CA ALA A 69 2.55 -5.32 -3.28
C ALA A 69 4.02 -5.62 -2.98
N LEU A 70 4.80 -5.88 -4.02
CA LEU A 70 6.23 -6.15 -3.89
C LEU A 70 7.00 -4.89 -3.47
N LEU A 71 6.69 -3.74 -4.06
CA LEU A 71 7.34 -2.47 -3.75
C LEU A 71 7.08 -2.05 -2.29
N LEU A 72 5.81 -2.00 -1.89
CA LEU A 72 5.41 -1.60 -0.54
C LEU A 72 5.86 -2.62 0.50
N GLY A 73 5.72 -3.91 0.20
CA GLY A 73 6.21 -5.00 1.05
C GLY A 73 7.72 -4.92 1.26
N ALA A 74 8.50 -4.67 0.21
CA ALA A 74 9.95 -4.53 0.32
C ALA A 74 10.34 -3.30 1.16
N ILE A 75 9.72 -2.14 0.92
CA ILE A 75 9.96 -0.93 1.72
C ILE A 75 9.67 -1.19 3.19
N TYR A 76 8.53 -1.81 3.50
CA TYR A 76 8.16 -2.11 4.88
C TYR A 76 9.05 -3.16 5.53
N ALA A 77 9.43 -4.20 4.80
CA ALA A 77 10.37 -5.20 5.29
C ALA A 77 11.72 -4.57 5.66
N VAL A 78 12.25 -3.69 4.80
CA VAL A 78 13.48 -2.95 5.09
C VAL A 78 13.31 -2.05 6.32
N MET A 79 12.19 -1.31 6.43
CA MET A 79 11.93 -0.48 7.61
C MET A 79 11.88 -1.28 8.91
N ILE A 80 11.23 -2.45 8.91
CA ILE A 80 11.15 -3.33 10.08
C ILE A 80 12.55 -3.82 10.46
N VAL A 81 13.36 -4.28 9.50
CA VAL A 81 14.73 -4.73 9.77
C VAL A 81 15.57 -3.60 10.37
N LEU A 82 15.53 -2.41 9.78
CA LEU A 82 16.34 -1.28 10.25
C LEU A 82 15.88 -0.73 11.61
N VAL A 83 14.58 -0.51 11.78
CA VAL A 83 14.05 0.19 12.97
C VAL A 83 13.85 -0.76 14.14
N GLU A 84 13.31 -1.95 13.89
CA GLU A 84 12.87 -2.84 14.96
C GLU A 84 13.90 -3.88 15.33
N ILE A 85 14.52 -4.50 14.33
CA ILE A 85 15.52 -5.55 14.58
C ILE A 85 16.84 -4.90 14.99
N ILE A 86 17.37 -3.99 14.19
CA ILE A 86 18.67 -3.36 14.45
C ILE A 86 18.54 -2.23 15.50
N GLY A 87 17.54 -1.37 15.37
CA GLY A 87 17.39 -0.20 16.24
C GLY A 87 16.86 -0.51 17.64
N ARG A 88 15.83 -1.37 17.75
CA ARG A 88 15.07 -1.58 19.00
C ARG A 88 15.18 -2.98 19.59
N HIS A 89 15.75 -3.93 18.84
CA HIS A 89 15.83 -5.35 19.20
C HIS A 89 14.50 -5.94 19.67
N ASN A 90 13.38 -5.42 19.16
CA ASN A 90 12.05 -5.80 19.59
C ASN A 90 11.12 -5.87 18.39
N TYR A 91 10.76 -7.10 18.02
CA TYR A 91 9.85 -7.38 16.93
C TYR A 91 8.41 -7.30 17.42
N SER A 92 7.63 -6.35 16.91
CA SER A 92 6.24 -6.18 17.32
C SER A 92 5.28 -6.92 16.38
N TRP A 93 4.23 -7.51 16.95
CA TRP A 93 3.12 -8.07 16.18
C TRP A 93 2.44 -7.01 15.30
N GLY A 94 2.46 -5.74 15.71
CA GLY A 94 1.91 -4.63 14.91
C GLY A 94 2.63 -4.48 13.57
N SER A 95 3.91 -4.82 13.53
CA SER A 95 4.77 -4.71 12.34
C SER A 95 4.45 -5.79 11.33
N VAL A 96 4.10 -6.98 11.82
CA VAL A 96 3.52 -8.07 11.01
C VAL A 96 2.23 -7.59 10.35
N VAL A 97 1.33 -6.95 11.12
CA VAL A 97 0.05 -6.45 10.60
C VAL A 97 0.25 -5.40 9.53
N VAL A 98 1.17 -4.46 9.75
CA VAL A 98 1.47 -3.41 8.78
C VAL A 98 2.12 -3.99 7.51
N LEU A 99 3.04 -4.94 7.64
CA LEU A 99 3.65 -5.61 6.49
C LEU A 99 2.61 -6.42 5.69
N ALA A 100 1.76 -7.19 6.37
CA ALA A 100 0.67 -7.92 5.74
C ALA A 100 -0.29 -6.95 5.03
N GLY A 101 -0.64 -5.84 5.68
CA GLY A 101 -1.42 -4.76 5.10
C GLY A 101 -0.78 -4.18 3.84
N ALA A 102 0.52 -3.87 3.87
CA ALA A 102 1.26 -3.30 2.74
C ALA A 102 1.27 -4.22 1.50
N VAL A 103 1.33 -5.55 1.71
CA VAL A 103 1.32 -6.53 0.62
C VAL A 103 -0.11 -6.83 0.15
N LEU A 104 -1.04 -7.09 1.07
CA LEU A 104 -2.40 -7.52 0.74
C LEU A 104 -3.24 -6.38 0.17
N SER A 105 -3.08 -5.16 0.67
CA SER A 105 -3.88 -4.00 0.25
C SER A 105 -3.89 -3.77 -1.27
N PRO A 106 -2.74 -3.63 -1.95
CA PRO A 106 -2.71 -3.44 -3.40
C PRO A 106 -3.23 -4.65 -4.18
N LEU A 107 -3.03 -5.88 -3.69
CA LEU A 107 -3.56 -7.09 -4.33
C LEU A 107 -5.08 -7.13 -4.28
N VAL A 108 -5.66 -6.88 -3.10
CA VAL A 108 -7.11 -6.88 -2.91
C VAL A 108 -7.74 -5.71 -3.67
N ALA A 109 -7.16 -4.51 -3.60
CA ALA A 109 -7.65 -3.34 -4.34
C ALA A 109 -7.61 -3.56 -5.86
N ALA A 110 -6.53 -4.16 -6.38
CA ALA A 110 -6.42 -4.53 -7.78
C ALA A 110 -7.50 -5.56 -8.19
N GLY A 111 -7.72 -6.58 -7.36
CA GLY A 111 -8.74 -7.60 -7.58
C GLY A 111 -10.14 -7.01 -7.62
N ILE A 112 -10.46 -6.12 -6.65
CA ILE A 112 -11.72 -5.39 -6.60
C ILE A 112 -11.89 -4.54 -7.87
N TYR A 113 -10.89 -3.73 -8.23
CA TYR A 113 -10.95 -2.90 -9.42
C TYR A 113 -11.14 -3.72 -10.71
N HIS A 114 -10.41 -4.83 -10.86
CA HIS A 114 -10.57 -5.72 -12.01
C HIS A 114 -11.99 -6.30 -12.09
N LEU A 115 -12.58 -6.67 -10.95
CA LEU A 115 -13.93 -7.25 -10.91
C LEU A 115 -15.02 -6.24 -11.29
N PHE A 116 -14.86 -4.96 -10.90
CA PHE A 116 -15.82 -3.91 -11.20
C PHE A 116 -15.62 -3.22 -12.57
N PHE A 117 -14.38 -3.11 -13.05
CA PHE A 117 -14.04 -2.31 -14.23
C PHE A 117 -13.35 -3.09 -15.36
N GLY A 118 -12.81 -4.28 -15.09
CA GLY A 118 -12.12 -5.12 -16.08
C GLY A 118 -13.02 -5.73 -17.16
N ARG A 119 -14.36 -5.66 -17.00
CA ARG A 119 -15.35 -6.08 -18.00
C ARG A 119 -15.81 -4.96 -18.95
N ARG A 120 -15.35 -3.72 -18.78
CA ARG A 120 -15.73 -2.63 -19.68
C ARG A 120 -14.78 -2.63 -20.89
N PRO A 121 -15.26 -2.82 -22.13
CA PRO A 121 -14.40 -2.73 -23.30
C PRO A 121 -13.78 -1.33 -23.39
N PRO A 122 -12.53 -1.21 -23.88
CA PRO A 122 -11.92 0.09 -24.12
C PRO A 122 -12.78 0.86 -25.13
N ARG A 123 -13.15 2.09 -24.78
CA ARG A 123 -13.68 3.08 -25.72
C ARG A 123 -12.53 3.85 -26.34
#